data_AF-A0A2T0Q700-F1
#
_entry.id   AF-A0A2T0Q700-F1
#
_cell.length_a   1.000
_cell.length_b   1.000
_cell.length_c   1.000
_cell.angle_alpha   90.00
_cell.angle_beta   90.00
_cell.angle_gamma   90.00
#
_symmetry.space_group_name_H-M   'P 1'
#
loop_
_entity.id
_entity.type
_entity.pdbx_description
1 polymer ?
#
loop_
_entity_poly.entity_id
_entity_poly.type
_entity_poly.pdbx_seq_one_letter_code
_entity_poly.pdbx_strand_id
1 'polypeptide(L)'
;MYLLALAAIGLLVGIAGLVVGISAHRRAARGLEESLAAINRLLPADNTVVDSRAVRDVALVRYDALKEMSGELSFSVAMLNASGDGFVLTSINGRTETRTYAKIIEGGKGVQTLSPEEYRAIRAARMGEGPGFTLRGAHAVLRARESPENLDGQDPGGGAAEDAGVRLLSKGAPADSL
;
A
#
# COMPACT_ATOMS: atom_id res chain seq x y z
N MET A 1 -30.17 -61.71 37.44
CA MET A 1 -28.79 -61.67 36.91
C MET A 1 -28.69 -60.81 35.65
N TYR A 2 -29.49 -61.03 34.61
CA TYR A 2 -29.44 -60.26 33.35
C TYR A 2 -29.78 -58.76 33.46
N LEU A 3 -30.73 -58.36 34.32
CA LEU A 3 -31.11 -56.95 34.48
C LEU A 3 -29.96 -56.09 35.07
N LEU A 4 -29.21 -56.66 36.03
CA LEU A 4 -28.03 -56.02 36.61
C LEU A 4 -26.90 -55.88 35.58
N ALA A 5 -26.74 -56.88 34.69
CA ALA A 5 -25.75 -56.83 33.63
C ALA A 5 -26.06 -55.74 32.58
N LEU A 6 -27.33 -55.58 32.18
CA LEU A 6 -27.74 -54.51 31.25
C LEU A 6 -27.57 -53.11 31.86
N ALA A 7 -27.92 -52.95 33.14
CA ALA A 7 -27.72 -51.70 33.86
C ALA A 7 -26.22 -51.33 33.97
N ALA A 8 -25.36 -52.33 34.23
CA ALA A 8 -23.91 -52.14 34.27
C ALA A 8 -23.34 -51.72 32.90
N ILE A 9 -23.80 -52.34 31.81
CA ILE A 9 -23.39 -51.97 30.44
C ILE A 9 -23.81 -50.53 30.12
N GLY A 10 -25.05 -50.14 30.44
CA GLY A 10 -25.53 -48.78 30.23
C GLY A 10 -24.72 -47.72 31.00
N LEU A 11 -24.34 -48.02 32.25
CA LEU A 11 -23.48 -47.16 33.05
C LEU A 11 -22.08 -47.00 32.43
N LEU A 12 -21.50 -48.10 31.95
CA LEU A 12 -20.19 -48.08 31.30
C LEU A 12 -20.20 -47.27 29.99
N VAL A 13 -21.24 -47.43 29.17
CA VAL A 13 -21.41 -46.65 27.93
C VAL A 13 -21.62 -45.16 28.23
N GLY A 14 -22.41 -44.84 29.27
CA GLY A 14 -22.61 -43.46 29.71
C GLY A 14 -21.32 -42.81 30.20
N ILE A 15 -20.53 -43.51 31.00
CA ILE A 15 -19.21 -43.04 31.47
C ILE A 15 -18.27 -42.84 30.28
N ALA A 16 -18.22 -43.79 29.34
CA ALA A 16 -17.39 -43.67 28.15
C ALA A 16 -17.77 -42.44 27.30
N GLY A 17 -19.07 -42.19 27.10
CA GLY A 17 -19.56 -41.00 26.40
C GLY A 17 -19.17 -39.69 27.10
N LEU A 18 -19.27 -39.65 28.42
CA LEU A 18 -18.88 -38.49 29.22
C LEU A 18 -17.37 -38.22 29.16
N VAL A 19 -16.55 -39.28 29.20
CA VAL A 19 -15.09 -39.19 29.04
C VAL A 19 -14.72 -38.66 27.67
N VAL A 20 -15.36 -39.17 26.60
CA VAL A 20 -15.12 -38.69 25.23
C VAL A 20 -15.54 -37.23 25.08
N GLY A 21 -16.72 -36.85 25.57
CA GLY A 21 -17.20 -35.46 25.55
C GLY A 21 -16.27 -34.50 26.28
N ILE A 22 -15.81 -34.87 27.49
CA ILE A 22 -14.85 -34.08 28.27
C ILE A 22 -13.49 -34.01 27.54
N SER A 23 -13.03 -35.09 26.92
CA SER A 23 -11.77 -35.10 26.17
C SER A 23 -11.82 -34.20 24.93
N ALA A 24 -12.96 -34.13 24.24
CA ALA A 24 -13.20 -33.25 23.11
C ALA A 24 -13.22 -31.77 23.54
N HIS A 25 -13.91 -31.45 24.64
CA HIS A 25 -13.89 -30.10 25.21
C HIS A 25 -12.50 -29.67 25.68
N ARG A 26 -11.72 -30.59 26.26
CA ARG A 26 -10.32 -30.31 26.67
C ARG A 26 -9.35 -30.17 25.49
N ARG A 27 -9.69 -30.67 24.29
CA ARG A 27 -8.92 -30.41 23.06
C ARG A 27 -9.24 -29.04 22.49
N ALA A 28 -10.51 -28.62 22.52
CA ALA A 28 -10.91 -27.28 22.12
C ALA A 28 -10.29 -26.18 23.02
N ALA A 29 -10.20 -26.43 24.33
CA ALA A 29 -9.55 -25.50 25.27
C ALA A 29 -8.05 -25.32 24.99
N ARG A 30 -7.34 -26.39 24.59
CA ARG A 30 -5.93 -26.33 24.23
C ARG A 30 -5.67 -25.49 22.97
N GLY A 31 -6.55 -25.58 21.97
CA GLY A 31 -6.42 -24.76 20.76
C GLY A 31 -6.55 -23.25 21.02
N LEU A 32 -7.34 -22.85 22.03
CA LEU A 32 -7.44 -21.46 22.45
C LEU A 32 -6.15 -20.99 23.15
N GLU A 33 -5.62 -21.81 24.06
CA GLU A 33 -4.35 -21.51 24.74
C GLU A 33 -3.19 -21.40 23.75
N GLU A 34 -3.15 -22.26 22.73
CA GLU A 34 -2.16 -22.20 21.65
C GLU A 34 -2.29 -20.92 20.82
N SER A 35 -3.52 -20.51 20.48
CA SER A 35 -3.78 -19.27 19.74
C SER A 35 -3.40 -18.03 20.56
N LEU A 36 -3.73 -18.03 21.85
CA LEU A 36 -3.35 -16.97 22.79
C LEU A 36 -1.84 -16.93 23.01
N ALA A 37 -1.18 -18.08 23.11
CA ALA A 37 0.27 -18.17 23.22
C ALA A 37 0.97 -17.69 21.94
N ALA A 38 0.41 -17.95 20.75
CA ALA A 38 0.94 -17.43 19.49
C ALA A 38 0.81 -15.90 19.41
N ILE A 39 -0.35 -15.34 19.80
CA ILE A 39 -0.55 -13.88 19.90
C ILE A 39 0.45 -13.27 20.89
N ASN A 40 0.62 -13.90 22.06
CA ASN A 40 1.52 -13.41 23.10
C ASN A 40 3.01 -13.58 22.75
N ARG A 41 3.36 -14.40 21.76
CA ARG A 41 4.73 -14.48 21.20
C ARG A 41 5.01 -13.41 20.15
N LEU A 42 3.97 -12.95 19.45
CA LEU A 42 4.07 -11.82 18.51
C LEU A 42 4.14 -10.48 19.23
N LEU A 43 3.58 -10.42 20.44
CA LEU A 43 3.83 -9.34 21.39
C LEU A 43 5.20 -9.59 22.03
N PRO A 44 6.19 -8.69 21.86
CA PRO A 44 7.44 -8.82 22.60
C PRO A 44 7.14 -8.91 24.09
N ALA A 45 7.65 -9.94 24.77
CA ALA A 45 7.48 -10.15 26.21
C ALA A 45 8.16 -9.07 27.08
N ASP A 46 8.66 -8.02 26.46
CA ASP A 46 9.11 -6.82 27.13
C ASP A 46 7.91 -5.92 27.37
N ASN A 47 7.50 -5.88 28.63
CA ASN A 47 6.83 -4.79 29.33
C ASN A 47 7.49 -3.39 29.15
N THR A 48 8.29 -3.18 28.10
CA THR A 48 8.59 -1.87 27.56
C THR A 48 7.26 -1.15 27.35
N VAL A 49 6.99 -0.20 28.23
CA VAL A 49 5.98 0.83 28.00
C VAL A 49 6.23 1.33 26.58
N VAL A 50 5.32 1.00 25.66
CA VAL A 50 5.42 1.37 24.25
C VAL A 50 5.28 2.88 24.21
N ASP A 51 6.40 3.61 24.41
CA ASP A 51 6.41 5.06 24.61
C ASP A 51 5.68 5.70 23.45
N SER A 52 4.48 6.21 23.70
CA SER A 52 3.59 6.83 22.70
C SER A 52 4.29 7.86 21.82
N ARG A 53 5.39 8.45 22.29
CA ARG A 53 6.19 9.45 21.58
C ARG A 53 7.29 8.84 20.69
N ALA A 54 7.59 7.55 20.83
CA ALA A 54 8.53 6.84 19.96
C ALA A 54 8.01 6.86 18.51
N VAL A 55 8.92 7.18 17.59
CA VAL A 55 8.67 7.11 16.14
C VAL A 55 8.36 5.66 15.78
N ARG A 56 7.26 5.47 15.06
CA ARG A 56 6.75 4.14 14.71
C ARG A 56 6.12 4.10 13.31
N ASP A 57 5.57 5.21 12.85
CA ASP A 57 5.04 5.36 11.50
C ASP A 57 6.10 6.05 10.63
N VAL A 58 6.70 5.31 9.69
CA VAL A 58 7.76 5.83 8.81
C VAL A 58 7.48 5.46 7.36
N ALA A 59 7.59 6.45 6.45
CA ALA A 59 7.57 6.21 5.02
C ALA A 59 8.45 7.21 4.27
N LEU A 60 8.99 6.77 3.14
CA LEU A 60 9.83 7.55 2.23
C LEU A 60 9.16 7.57 0.86
N VAL A 61 8.97 8.77 0.31
CA VAL A 61 8.50 8.99 -1.05
C VAL A 61 9.63 9.61 -1.86
N ARG A 62 10.00 8.98 -2.98
CA ARG A 62 10.99 9.47 -3.95
C ARG A 62 10.30 10.06 -5.17
N TYR A 63 10.89 11.11 -5.74
CA TYR A 63 10.31 11.84 -6.87
C TYR A 63 11.34 12.73 -7.58
N ASP A 64 11.00 13.19 -8.78
CA ASP A 64 11.73 14.21 -9.51
C ASP A 64 11.11 15.58 -9.20
N ALA A 65 11.78 16.37 -8.35
CA ALA A 65 11.28 17.68 -7.90
C ALA A 65 11.54 18.80 -8.91
N LEU A 66 12.53 18.63 -9.79
CA LEU A 66 12.99 19.60 -10.78
C LEU A 66 12.87 18.98 -12.17
N LYS A 67 12.46 19.77 -13.17
CA LYS A 67 12.18 19.26 -14.53
C LYS A 67 13.43 18.73 -15.23
N GLU A 68 14.61 19.28 -14.94
CA GLU A 68 15.88 18.81 -15.49
C GLU A 68 16.42 17.54 -14.84
N MET A 69 15.73 16.98 -13.83
CA MET A 69 16.13 15.76 -13.13
C MET A 69 15.31 14.56 -13.54
N SER A 70 15.99 13.40 -13.57
CA SER A 70 15.37 12.09 -13.71
C SER A 70 16.07 11.10 -12.77
N GLY A 71 15.32 10.10 -12.30
CA GLY A 71 15.83 9.05 -11.40
C GLY A 71 15.31 9.14 -9.96
N GLU A 72 14.33 10.00 -9.72
CA GLU A 72 13.63 10.19 -8.44
C GLU A 72 14.61 10.53 -7.29
N LEU A 73 15.60 11.37 -7.58
CA LEU A 73 16.68 11.67 -6.64
C LEU A 73 16.25 12.56 -5.47
N SER A 74 15.12 13.26 -5.58
CA SER A 74 14.53 14.01 -4.46
C SER A 74 13.64 13.11 -3.62
N PHE A 75 13.47 13.45 -2.34
CA PHE A 75 12.67 12.63 -1.43
C PHE A 75 12.01 13.43 -0.31
N SER A 76 10.95 12.85 0.25
CA SER A 76 10.31 13.26 1.50
C SER A 76 10.13 12.05 2.41
N VAL A 77 10.58 12.15 3.67
CA VAL A 77 10.44 11.12 4.71
C VAL A 77 9.53 11.64 5.80
N ALA A 78 8.44 10.92 6.08
CA ALA A 78 7.63 11.17 7.27
C ALA A 78 8.09 10.25 8.40
N MET A 79 8.29 10.81 9.60
CA MET A 79 8.60 10.08 10.83
C MET A 79 7.63 10.55 11.91
N LEU A 80 6.66 9.70 12.24
CA LEU A 80 5.56 10.04 13.14
C LEU A 80 5.46 9.02 14.28
N ASN A 81 4.93 9.49 15.40
CA ASN A 81 4.57 8.68 16.56
C ASN A 81 3.13 8.14 16.44
N ALA A 82 2.63 7.46 17.48
CA ALA A 82 1.29 6.87 17.48
C ALA A 82 0.16 7.89 17.26
N SER A 83 0.32 9.08 17.85
CA SER A 83 -0.62 10.20 17.76
C SER A 83 -0.59 10.88 16.39
N GLY A 84 0.39 10.55 15.55
CA GLY A 84 0.62 11.22 14.27
C GLY A 84 1.43 12.50 14.39
N ASP A 85 2.05 12.75 15.55
CA ASP A 85 2.97 13.87 15.74
C ASP A 85 4.38 13.48 15.31
N GLY A 86 5.13 14.42 14.77
CA GLY A 86 6.50 14.20 14.34
C GLY A 86 6.93 15.24 13.32
N PHE A 87 7.65 14.80 12.29
CA PHE A 87 8.11 15.71 11.23
C PHE A 87 8.20 15.01 9.88
N VAL A 88 8.20 15.82 8.83
CA VAL A 88 8.61 15.41 7.50
C VAL A 88 9.95 16.06 7.17
N LEU A 89 10.91 15.26 6.71
CA LEU A 89 12.19 15.71 6.19
C LEU A 89 12.18 15.59 4.67
N THR A 90 12.43 16.70 3.99
CA THR A 90 12.44 16.77 2.53
C THR A 90 13.80 17.21 2.03
N SER A 91 14.29 16.54 0.99
CA SER A 91 15.50 16.91 0.26
C SER A 91 15.18 17.04 -1.22
N ILE A 92 15.36 18.25 -1.74
CA ILE A 92 15.26 18.57 -3.17
C ILE A 92 16.68 18.57 -3.73
N ASN A 93 16.96 17.62 -4.62
CA ASN A 93 18.28 17.40 -5.19
C ASN A 93 18.32 17.91 -6.63
N GLY A 94 19.10 18.97 -6.86
CA GLY A 94 19.46 19.51 -8.16
C GLY A 94 20.88 19.11 -8.58
N ARG A 95 21.32 19.56 -9.76
CA ARG A 95 22.60 19.12 -10.34
C ARG A 95 23.79 19.79 -9.65
N THR A 96 23.55 20.99 -9.17
CA THR A 96 24.55 21.88 -8.59
C THR A 96 24.30 22.12 -7.10
N GLU A 97 23.09 21.86 -6.61
CA GLU A 97 22.71 22.15 -5.22
C GLU A 97 21.68 21.17 -4.69
N THR A 98 21.67 21.03 -3.36
CA THR A 98 20.68 20.29 -2.60
C THR A 98 20.08 21.21 -1.54
N ARG A 99 18.75 21.22 -1.42
CA ARG A 99 18.04 21.90 -0.34
C ARG A 99 17.35 20.87 0.53
N THR A 100 17.65 20.88 1.82
CA THR A 100 17.02 20.01 2.80
C THR A 100 16.31 20.85 3.86
N TYR A 101 15.07 20.50 4.16
CA TYR A 101 14.25 21.20 5.15
C TYR A 101 13.32 20.21 5.86
N ALA A 102 12.83 20.61 7.02
CA ALA A 102 11.89 19.83 7.79
C ALA A 102 10.65 20.66 8.16
N LYS A 103 9.49 20.00 8.18
CA LYS A 103 8.22 20.58 8.62
C LYS A 103 7.63 19.77 9.76
N ILE A 104 7.06 20.46 10.73
CA ILE A 104 6.46 19.85 11.92
C ILE A 104 5.07 19.33 11.60
N ILE A 105 4.76 18.12 12.08
CA ILE A 105 3.47 17.47 11.95
C ILE A 105 2.85 17.31 13.34
N GLU A 106 1.59 17.71 13.47
CA GLU A 106 0.76 17.56 14.66
C GLU A 106 -0.54 16.85 14.29
N GLY A 107 -0.84 15.72 14.93
CA GLY A 107 -2.03 14.92 14.67
C GLY A 107 -2.18 14.51 13.19
N GLY A 108 -1.08 14.28 12.48
CA GLY A 108 -1.05 13.95 11.06
C GLY A 108 -1.27 15.13 10.10
N LYS A 109 -1.24 16.38 10.59
CA LYS A 109 -1.35 17.59 9.78
C LYS A 109 -0.09 18.44 9.88
N GLY A 110 0.32 19.06 8.78
CA GLY A 110 1.45 19.99 8.80
C GLY A 110 1.08 21.30 9.48
N VAL A 111 1.95 21.76 10.39
CA VAL A 111 1.87 23.11 10.95
C VAL A 111 2.18 24.16 9.88
N GLN A 112 3.06 23.81 8.94
CA GLN A 112 3.35 24.59 7.73
C GLN A 112 2.64 23.99 6.51
N THR A 113 2.44 24.80 5.46
CA THR A 113 1.93 24.31 4.17
C THR A 113 2.83 23.21 3.62
N LEU A 114 2.23 22.05 3.39
CA LEU A 114 2.91 20.87 2.87
C LEU A 114 2.80 20.79 1.34
N SER A 115 3.85 20.27 0.70
CA SER A 115 3.85 19.89 -0.70
C SER A 115 3.00 18.62 -0.91
N PRO A 116 2.58 18.32 -2.14
CA PRO A 116 1.89 17.07 -2.46
C PRO A 116 2.68 15.82 -2.05
N GLU A 117 4.00 15.84 -2.20
CA GLU A 117 4.90 14.73 -1.88
C GLU A 117 5.04 14.53 -0.37
N GLU A 118 5.13 15.60 0.40
CA GLU A 118 5.14 15.55 1.87
C GLU A 118 3.80 14.98 2.40
N TYR A 119 2.68 15.43 1.86
CA TYR A 119 1.36 14.86 2.18
C TYR A 119 1.28 13.37 1.87
N ARG A 120 1.86 12.93 0.75
CA ARG A 120 1.94 11.52 0.38
C ARG A 120 2.78 10.74 1.39
N ALA A 121 3.94 11.27 1.80
CA ALA A 121 4.80 10.59 2.78
C ALA A 121 4.11 10.42 4.13
N ILE A 122 3.42 11.44 4.63
CA ILE A 122 2.64 11.35 5.88
C ILE A 122 1.56 10.28 5.77
N ARG A 123 0.80 10.30 4.67
CA ARG A 123 -0.27 9.32 4.46
C ARG A 123 0.29 7.90 4.36
N ALA A 124 1.36 7.70 3.60
CA ALA A 124 2.04 6.42 3.46
C ALA A 124 2.53 5.88 4.82
N ALA A 125 3.13 6.75 5.65
CA ALA A 125 3.57 6.39 6.99
C ALA A 125 2.40 5.93 7.86
N ARG A 126 1.28 6.67 7.85
CA ARG A 126 0.06 6.33 8.61
C ARG A 126 -0.63 5.06 8.10
N MET A 127 -0.41 4.69 6.85
CA MET A 127 -0.93 3.45 6.26
C MET A 127 0.03 2.27 6.41
N GLY A 128 1.21 2.47 7.01
CA GLY A 128 2.20 1.41 7.22
C GLY A 128 2.90 0.93 5.94
N GLU A 129 2.97 1.77 4.90
CA GLU A 129 3.57 1.39 3.60
C GLU A 129 5.10 1.24 3.66
N GLY A 130 5.72 1.74 4.74
CA GLY A 130 7.14 1.54 5.07
C GLY A 130 8.14 2.33 4.19
N PRO A 131 9.44 2.26 4.51
CA PRO A 131 10.50 2.84 3.70
C PRO A 131 10.74 1.96 2.46
N GLY A 132 10.12 2.31 1.33
CA GLY A 132 10.20 1.53 0.09
C GLY A 132 9.00 1.68 -0.84
N PHE A 133 7.95 2.38 -0.40
CA PHE A 133 6.83 2.75 -1.26
C PHE A 133 7.30 3.65 -2.41
N THR A 134 7.43 3.06 -3.61
CA THR A 134 7.69 3.80 -4.84
C THR A 134 6.38 4.07 -5.56
N LEU A 135 6.15 5.32 -5.97
CA LEU A 135 4.95 5.72 -6.72
C LEU A 135 4.78 4.92 -8.02
N ARG A 136 5.87 4.34 -8.54
CA ARG A 136 5.88 3.45 -9.70
C ARG A 136 5.02 2.19 -9.51
N GLY A 137 5.01 1.59 -8.32
CA GLY A 137 4.18 0.42 -8.01
C GLY A 137 2.69 0.75 -8.00
N ALA A 138 2.32 1.88 -7.38
CA ALA A 138 0.93 2.35 -7.33
C ALA A 138 0.41 2.78 -8.72
N HIS A 139 1.22 3.49 -9.52
CA HIS A 139 0.84 3.87 -10.89
C HIS A 139 0.75 2.66 -11.84
N ALA A 140 1.59 1.64 -11.68
CA ALA A 140 1.48 0.40 -12.47
C ALA A 140 0.17 -0.36 -12.18
N VAL A 141 -0.22 -0.44 -10.91
CA VAL A 141 -1.49 -1.07 -10.50
C VAL A 141 -2.70 -0.26 -10.95
N LEU A 142 -2.63 1.08 -10.91
CA LEU A 142 -3.71 1.95 -11.40
C LEU A 142 -3.84 1.89 -12.93
N ARG A 143 -2.73 1.88 -13.69
CA ARG A 143 -2.75 1.65 -15.14
C ARG A 143 -3.29 0.29 -15.55
N ALA A 144 -3.02 -0.75 -14.76
CA ALA A 144 -3.57 -2.08 -15.01
C ALA A 144 -5.10 -2.15 -14.78
N ARG A 145 -5.64 -1.26 -13.93
CA ARG A 145 -7.09 -1.15 -13.68
C ARG A 145 -7.83 -0.30 -14.72
N GLU A 146 -7.15 0.62 -15.40
CA GLU A 146 -7.74 1.46 -16.46
C GLU A 146 -7.78 0.79 -17.84
N SER A 147 -7.35 -0.47 -17.98
CA SER A 147 -7.35 -1.17 -19.27
C SER A 147 -8.17 -2.47 -19.27
N PRO A 148 -9.50 -2.38 -19.25
CA PRO A 148 -10.35 -3.24 -20.05
C PRO A 148 -11.07 -2.40 -21.12
N GLU A 149 -11.30 -2.96 -22.31
CA GLU A 149 -12.01 -2.35 -23.45
C GLU A 149 -11.24 -1.35 -24.33
N ASN A 150 -10.40 -1.89 -25.21
CA ASN A 150 -10.52 -1.57 -26.64
C ASN A 150 -9.67 -2.53 -27.48
N LEU A 151 -10.19 -3.72 -27.71
CA LEU A 151 -9.75 -4.59 -28.81
C LEU A 151 -10.95 -5.46 -29.25
N ASP A 152 -11.96 -4.83 -29.83
CA ASP A 152 -12.86 -5.48 -30.79
C ASP A 152 -13.03 -4.53 -31.97
N GLY A 153 -12.48 -4.92 -33.12
CA GLY A 153 -12.54 -4.11 -34.34
C GLY A 153 -11.41 -4.35 -35.32
N GLN A 154 -10.94 -5.59 -35.47
CA GLN A 154 -10.24 -6.00 -36.68
C GLN A 154 -11.28 -6.27 -37.76
N ASP A 155 -11.24 -5.52 -38.85
CA ASP A 155 -11.72 -6.01 -40.15
C ASP A 155 -10.55 -5.92 -41.15
N PRO A 156 -10.15 -7.01 -41.83
CA PRO A 156 -9.10 -7.00 -42.84
C PRO A 156 -9.71 -6.99 -44.25
N GLY A 157 -9.30 -6.08 -45.13
CA GLY A 157 -9.63 -6.25 -46.55
C GLY A 157 -9.30 -5.11 -47.51
N GLY A 158 -8.30 -5.34 -48.35
CA GLY A 158 -8.14 -4.79 -49.72
C GLY A 158 -7.77 -3.30 -49.81
N GLY A 159 -6.95 -2.82 -50.73
CA GLY A 159 -6.35 -3.35 -51.94
C GLY A 159 -5.62 -2.18 -52.64
N ALA A 160 -4.73 -2.52 -53.56
CA ALA A 160 -3.69 -1.70 -54.17
C ALA A 160 -4.13 -0.48 -55.03
N ALA A 161 -3.10 0.34 -55.36
CA ALA A 161 -2.94 1.21 -56.54
C ALA A 161 -3.77 2.53 -56.55
N GLU A 162 -3.40 3.68 -57.11
CA GLU A 162 -2.42 4.20 -58.08
C GLU A 162 -2.11 5.66 -57.65
N ASP A 163 -0.88 6.18 -57.71
CA ASP A 163 -0.22 6.91 -58.81
C ASP A 163 -1.03 7.97 -59.60
N ALA A 164 -0.33 9.09 -59.87
CA ALA A 164 -0.52 10.11 -60.91
C ALA A 164 -1.50 11.30 -60.74
N GLY A 165 -0.96 12.51 -61.02
CA GLY A 165 -1.67 13.71 -61.49
C GLY A 165 -1.59 14.93 -60.58
N VAL A 166 -0.50 15.72 -60.51
CA VAL A 166 -0.02 16.74 -61.48
C VAL A 166 -1.05 17.83 -61.86
N ARG A 167 -0.65 19.10 -61.61
CA ARG A 167 -1.04 20.36 -62.30
C ARG A 167 -2.39 21.00 -61.88
N LEU A 168 -2.57 22.31 -61.62
CA LEU A 168 -1.95 23.56 -62.09
C LEU A 168 -2.32 24.73 -61.14
N LEU A 169 -1.39 25.70 -61.02
CA LEU A 169 -1.58 27.17 -60.97
C LEU A 169 -2.47 27.77 -59.85
N SER A 170 -2.05 28.79 -59.10
CA SER A 170 -1.62 30.07 -59.66
C SER A 170 -0.85 30.92 -58.63
N LYS A 171 0.10 31.66 -59.18
CA LYS A 171 1.03 32.62 -58.59
C LYS A 171 0.34 33.99 -58.43
N GLY A 172 0.65 34.73 -57.37
CA GLY A 172 0.29 36.15 -57.27
C GLY A 172 0.39 36.75 -55.86
N ALA A 173 1.61 37.11 -55.44
CA ALA A 173 1.87 38.13 -54.42
C ALA A 173 2.05 39.51 -55.12
N PRO A 174 2.33 40.65 -54.43
CA PRO A 174 1.99 41.15 -53.08
C PRO A 174 1.43 42.61 -53.14
N ALA A 175 1.47 43.30 -51.97
CA ALA A 175 1.27 44.75 -51.71
C ALA A 175 -0.21 45.14 -51.44
N ASP A 176 -0.58 45.95 -50.44
CA ASP A 176 0.08 47.11 -49.86
C ASP A 176 -0.44 47.45 -48.44
N SER A 177 0.43 48.12 -47.68
CA SER A 177 0.22 49.11 -46.61
C SER A 177 -1.14 49.28 -45.91
N LEU A 178 -1.13 49.20 -44.57
CA LEU A 178 -1.35 50.34 -43.64
C LEU A 178 -0.94 49.94 -42.21
#